data_AF-A0A965PF04-F1
#
_entry.id   AF-A0A965PF04-F1
#
_cell.length_a   1.000
_cell.length_b   1.000
_cell.length_c   1.000
_cell.angle_alpha   90.00
_cell.angle_beta   90.00
_cell.angle_gamma   90.00
#
_symmetry.space_group_name_H-M   'P 1'
#
loop_
_entity.id
_entity.type
_entity.pdbx_description
1 polymer ?
#
loop_
_entity_poly.entity_id
_entity_poly.type
_entity_poly.pdbx_seq_one_letter_code
_entity_poly.pdbx_strand_id
1 'polypeptide(L)'
;MKDACYHKVKAQYDVFPSARASQAIAKCRKGSGSVRKTEKGTELKRWQQEKWVDQKTGKACGAGGKNEYCRPTKRVSEKTPKTASEMSSAEKRKKISEKGRVGMGARVKPIKRK
;
A
#
# COMPACT_ATOMS: atom_id res chain seq x y z
N MET A 1 3.61 8.21 -24.81
CA MET A 1 4.02 9.63 -24.96
C MET A 1 5.35 9.86 -24.25
N LYS A 2 6.34 10.41 -24.94
CA LYS A 2 7.65 10.80 -24.39
C LYS A 2 7.50 12.23 -23.85
N ASP A 3 7.77 12.44 -22.57
CA ASP A 3 7.61 13.74 -21.90
C ASP A 3 8.92 14.53 -21.85
N ALA A 4 8.88 15.78 -21.39
CA ALA A 4 10.07 16.63 -21.27
C ALA A 4 11.19 15.96 -20.45
N CYS A 5 10.84 15.22 -19.40
CA CYS A 5 11.80 14.44 -18.61
C CYS A 5 12.43 13.29 -19.39
N TYR A 6 11.68 12.59 -20.24
CA TYR A 6 12.23 11.56 -21.13
C TYR A 6 13.27 12.15 -22.07
N HIS A 7 12.98 13.27 -22.74
CA HIS A 7 13.92 13.90 -23.67
C HIS A 7 15.14 14.48 -22.97
N LYS A 8 14.95 15.17 -21.83
CA LYS A 8 16.04 15.70 -21.01
C LYS A 8 17.00 14.60 -20.55
N VAL A 9 16.48 13.51 -20.01
CA VAL A 9 17.32 12.42 -19.50
C VAL A 9 17.94 11.63 -20.64
N LYS A 10 17.22 11.37 -21.74
CA LYS A 10 17.80 10.67 -22.90
C LYS A 10 19.03 11.39 -23.47
N ALA A 11 19.07 12.72 -23.42
CA ALA A 11 20.24 13.50 -23.84
C ALA A 11 21.46 13.39 -22.91
N GLN A 12 21.28 12.90 -21.67
CA GLN A 12 22.34 12.82 -20.65
C GLN A 12 22.97 11.43 -20.51
N TYR A 13 22.45 10.42 -21.20
CA TYR A 13 22.86 9.02 -21.05
C TYR A 13 23.10 8.37 -22.41
N ASP A 14 24.29 7.81 -22.61
CA ASP A 14 24.67 7.14 -23.87
C ASP A 14 23.93 5.81 -24.07
N VAL A 15 23.66 5.08 -22.97
CA VAL A 15 22.91 3.81 -23.00
C VAL A 15 21.50 4.00 -22.47
N PHE A 16 20.52 3.78 -23.35
CA PHE A 16 19.11 3.99 -23.06
C PHE A 16 18.21 2.87 -23.62
N PRO A 17 17.29 2.28 -22.82
CA PRO A 17 17.05 2.55 -21.40
C PRO A 17 18.08 1.85 -20.50
N SER A 18 18.53 2.53 -19.45
CA SER A 18 19.37 1.96 -18.37
C SER A 18 18.70 2.18 -17.01
N ALA A 19 19.05 1.36 -16.01
CA ALA A 19 18.50 1.50 -14.66
C ALA A 19 18.72 2.91 -14.06
N ARG A 20 19.87 3.54 -14.35
CA ARG A 20 20.19 4.91 -13.92
C ARG A 20 19.38 5.95 -14.69
N ALA A 21 19.24 5.81 -16.01
CA ALA A 21 18.39 6.68 -16.81
C ALA A 21 16.91 6.59 -16.39
N SER A 22 16.40 5.39 -16.11
CA SER A 22 15.03 5.20 -15.60
C SER A 22 14.82 5.89 -14.25
N GLN A 23 15.80 5.80 -13.33
CA GLN A 23 15.75 6.52 -12.05
C GLN A 23 15.77 8.04 -12.24
N ALA A 24 16.62 8.56 -13.14
CA ALA A 24 16.69 9.98 -13.44
C ALA A 24 15.38 10.51 -14.03
N ILE A 25 14.73 9.75 -14.93
CA ILE A 25 13.40 10.09 -15.46
C ILE A 25 12.36 10.15 -14.33
N ALA A 26 12.36 9.17 -13.43
CA ALA A 26 11.42 9.15 -12.30
C ALA A 26 11.63 10.33 -11.35
N LYS A 27 12.90 10.68 -11.04
CA LYS A 27 13.23 11.87 -10.23
C LYS A 27 12.79 13.16 -10.90
N CYS A 28 13.07 13.32 -12.19
CA CYS A 28 12.64 14.49 -12.96
C CYS A 28 11.12 14.65 -12.93
N ARG A 29 10.36 13.58 -13.24
CA ARG A 29 8.89 13.60 -13.22
C ARG A 29 8.32 13.93 -11.85
N LYS A 30 8.99 13.50 -10.77
CA LYS A 30 8.59 13.84 -9.41
C LYS A 30 8.81 15.32 -9.10
N GLY A 31 9.96 15.87 -9.51
CA GLY A 31 10.29 17.28 -9.32
C GLY A 31 9.45 18.24 -10.16
N SER A 32 9.10 17.85 -11.38
CA SER A 32 8.26 18.66 -12.29
C SER A 32 6.76 18.54 -12.03
N GLY A 33 6.33 17.74 -11.05
CA GLY A 33 4.91 17.45 -10.81
C GLY A 33 4.24 16.61 -11.89
N SER A 34 4.96 16.18 -12.93
CA SER A 34 4.45 15.36 -14.05
C SER A 34 4.30 13.87 -13.69
N VAL A 35 4.15 13.56 -12.41
CA VAL A 35 3.93 12.21 -11.89
C VAL A 35 2.54 11.74 -12.30
N ARG A 36 2.44 10.57 -12.94
CA ARG A 36 1.14 9.97 -13.28
C ARG A 36 0.41 9.59 -12.00
N LYS A 37 -0.68 10.30 -11.71
CA LYS A 37 -1.62 9.98 -10.63
C LYS A 37 -2.52 8.84 -11.10
N THR A 38 -2.15 7.60 -10.76
CA THR A 38 -2.96 6.43 -11.07
C THR A 38 -3.91 6.13 -9.91
N GLU A 39 -5.02 5.46 -10.19
CA GLU A 39 -5.95 5.00 -9.14
C GLU A 39 -5.19 4.17 -8.09
N LYS A 40 -4.37 3.20 -8.53
CA LYS A 40 -3.51 2.39 -7.64
C LYS A 40 -2.61 3.25 -6.74
N GLY A 41 -2.05 4.34 -7.27
CA GLY A 41 -1.24 5.29 -6.50
C GLY A 41 -2.06 6.06 -5.46
N THR A 42 -3.30 6.42 -5.78
CA THR A 42 -4.23 7.04 -4.82
C THR A 42 -4.69 6.07 -3.75
N GLU A 43 -4.92 4.80 -4.08
CA GLU A 43 -5.26 3.76 -3.12
C GLU A 43 -4.12 3.48 -2.14
N LEU A 44 -2.87 3.48 -2.62
CA LEU A 44 -1.71 3.33 -1.76
C LEU A 44 -1.59 4.51 -0.77
N LYS A 45 -1.83 5.74 -1.23
CA LYS A 45 -1.88 6.91 -0.35
C LYS A 45 -2.99 6.80 0.69
N ARG A 46 -4.19 6.34 0.30
CA ARG A 46 -5.29 6.06 1.23
C ARG A 46 -4.87 5.02 2.26
N TRP A 47 -4.29 3.91 1.82
CA TRP A 47 -3.79 2.85 2.69
C TRP A 47 -2.77 3.38 3.72
N GLN A 48 -1.85 4.27 3.30
CA GLN A 48 -0.92 4.93 4.22
C GLN A 48 -1.64 5.83 5.25
N GLN A 49 -2.64 6.59 4.82
CA GLN A 49 -3.42 7.47 5.71
C GLN A 49 -4.30 6.70 6.70
N GLU A 50 -4.76 5.49 6.33
CA GLU A 50 -5.58 4.60 7.16
C GLU A 50 -4.81 4.00 8.36
N LYS A 51 -3.47 4.15 8.40
CA LYS A 51 -2.58 3.71 9.49
C LYS A 51 -2.84 2.25 9.89
N TRP A 52 -2.50 1.32 8.99
CA TRP A 52 -2.74 -0.10 9.19
C TRP A 52 -1.79 -0.72 10.22
N VAL A 53 -2.37 -1.47 11.15
CA VAL A 53 -1.61 -2.18 12.19
C VAL A 53 -2.01 -3.64 12.24
N ASP A 54 -1.03 -4.49 12.52
CA ASP A 54 -1.27 -5.90 12.81
C ASP A 54 -1.96 -6.03 14.16
N GLN A 55 -3.14 -6.63 14.13
CA GLN A 55 -3.97 -6.82 15.30
C GLN A 55 -3.45 -7.87 16.28
N LYS A 56 -2.47 -8.69 15.86
CA LYS A 56 -1.82 -9.70 16.70
C LYS A 56 -0.68 -9.11 17.51
N THR A 57 0.24 -8.39 16.85
CA THR A 57 1.47 -7.88 17.48
C THR A 57 1.43 -6.39 17.83
N GLY A 58 0.46 -5.63 17.30
CA GLY A 58 0.40 -4.18 17.46
C GLY A 58 1.40 -3.41 16.59
N LYS A 59 2.26 -4.09 15.83
CA LYS A 59 3.23 -3.46 14.93
C LYS A 59 2.54 -2.92 13.67
N ALA A 60 3.24 -2.05 12.94
CA ALA A 60 2.79 -1.62 11.62
C ALA A 60 2.58 -2.84 10.70
N CYS A 61 1.49 -2.83 9.94
CA CYS A 61 1.21 -3.92 8.99
C CYS A 61 2.29 -3.96 7.89
N GLY A 62 2.70 -5.17 7.50
CA GLY A 62 3.74 -5.38 6.49
C GLY A 62 5.17 -5.33 7.05
N ALA A 63 5.33 -5.42 8.38
CA ALA A 63 6.65 -5.38 9.04
C ALA A 63 7.39 -6.73 9.03
N GLY A 64 6.83 -7.79 8.42
CA GLY A 64 7.56 -9.04 8.12
C GLY A 64 7.06 -10.30 8.83
N GLY A 65 5.79 -10.37 9.23
CA GLY A 65 5.20 -11.55 9.88
C GLY A 65 4.61 -12.61 8.94
N LYS A 66 4.61 -13.87 9.37
CA LYS A 66 4.06 -15.04 8.61
C LYS A 66 2.53 -15.13 8.60
N ASN A 67 1.83 -14.40 9.46
CA ASN A 67 0.36 -14.45 9.60
C ASN A 67 -0.24 -13.15 10.16
N GLU A 68 0.23 -12.00 9.68
CA GLU A 68 -0.26 -10.69 10.13
C GLU A 68 -1.73 -10.51 9.80
N TYR A 69 -2.53 -10.12 10.80
CA TYR A 69 -3.93 -9.72 10.59
C TYR A 69 -4.03 -8.21 10.61
N CYS A 70 -3.87 -7.62 9.44
CA CYS A 70 -3.86 -6.17 9.30
C CYS A 70 -5.26 -5.58 9.28
N ARG A 71 -5.46 -4.51 10.07
CA ARG A 71 -6.66 -3.66 10.02
C ARG A 71 -6.31 -2.17 10.12
N PRO A 72 -7.09 -1.30 9.46
CA PRO A 72 -6.88 0.13 9.57
C PRO A 72 -7.30 0.62 10.96
N THR A 73 -6.59 1.63 11.46
CA THR A 73 -6.93 2.31 12.72
C THR A 73 -7.72 3.58 12.48
N LYS A 74 -7.58 4.18 11.29
CA LYS A 74 -8.32 5.38 10.89
C LYS A 74 -9.19 5.10 9.68
N ARG A 75 -10.42 5.62 9.70
CA ARG A 75 -11.28 5.69 8.53
C ARG A 75 -10.90 6.91 7.70
N VAL A 76 -10.60 6.71 6.42
CA VAL A 76 -10.23 7.79 5.49
C VAL A 76 -11.26 7.96 4.40
N SER A 77 -11.88 6.88 3.92
CA SER A 77 -12.98 6.97 2.97
C SER A 77 -13.97 5.82 3.11
N GLU A 78 -15.03 5.83 2.30
CA GLU A 78 -16.00 4.74 2.24
C GLU A 78 -15.37 3.39 1.86
N LYS A 79 -14.31 3.42 1.05
CA LYS A 79 -13.52 2.24 0.65
C LYS A 79 -12.67 1.69 1.80
N THR A 80 -12.51 2.41 2.91
CA THR A 80 -11.80 1.90 4.10
C THR A 80 -12.60 0.75 4.71
N PRO A 81 -12.03 -0.46 4.87
CA PRO A 81 -12.77 -1.56 5.46
C PRO A 81 -13.02 -1.32 6.95
N LYS A 82 -13.83 -2.18 7.58
CA LYS A 82 -14.08 -2.15 9.03
C LYS A 82 -12.75 -2.03 9.79
N THR A 83 -12.64 -0.99 10.61
CA THR A 83 -11.45 -0.62 11.39
C THR A 83 -11.29 -1.51 12.60
N ALA A 84 -10.11 -1.47 13.21
CA ALA A 84 -9.81 -2.25 14.41
C ALA A 84 -10.73 -1.93 15.60
N SER A 85 -11.14 -0.66 15.76
CA SER A 85 -12.02 -0.21 16.84
C SER A 85 -13.50 -0.56 16.61
N GLU A 86 -13.91 -0.74 15.35
CA GLU A 86 -15.27 -1.17 15.01
C GLU A 86 -15.48 -2.68 15.21
N MET A 87 -14.40 -3.46 15.43
CA MET A 87 -14.46 -4.91 15.63
C MET A 87 -14.63 -5.27 17.11
N SER A 88 -15.48 -6.27 17.40
CA SER A 88 -15.54 -6.82 18.74
C SER A 88 -14.30 -7.66 19.06
N SER A 89 -13.99 -7.81 20.35
CA SER A 89 -12.88 -8.67 20.81
C SER A 89 -13.01 -10.11 20.30
N ALA A 90 -14.24 -10.63 20.22
CA ALA A 90 -14.53 -11.96 19.70
C ALA A 90 -14.28 -12.06 18.18
N GLU A 91 -14.73 -11.08 17.40
CA GLU A 91 -14.47 -11.01 15.95
C GLU A 91 -12.97 -10.93 15.67
N LYS A 92 -12.24 -10.10 16.43
CA LYS A 92 -10.80 -9.91 16.31
C LYS A 92 -10.05 -11.22 16.58
N ARG A 93 -10.35 -11.90 17.69
CA ARG A 93 -9.74 -13.20 18.03
C ARG A 93 -10.00 -14.25 16.96
N LYS A 94 -11.24 -14.36 16.47
CA LYS A 94 -11.60 -15.31 15.41
C LYS A 94 -10.79 -15.06 14.14
N LYS A 95 -10.62 -13.81 13.74
CA LYS A 95 -9.88 -13.45 12.52
C LYS A 95 -8.37 -13.60 12.65
N ILE A 96 -7.80 -13.31 13.81
CA ILE A 96 -6.39 -13.58 14.08
C ILE A 96 -6.13 -15.09 13.99
N SER A 97 -7.00 -15.92 14.57
CA SER A 97 -6.91 -17.39 14.48
C SER A 97 -7.05 -17.88 13.03
N GLU A 98 -8.04 -17.37 12.29
CA GLU A 98 -8.22 -17.69 10.86
C GLU A 98 -6.98 -17.33 10.06
N LYS A 99 -6.43 -16.12 10.26
CA LYS A 99 -5.20 -15.67 9.59
C LYS A 99 -4.00 -16.52 9.97
N GLY A 100 -3.95 -16.97 11.22
CA GLY A 100 -2.95 -17.90 11.72
C GLY A 100 -2.91 -19.21 10.96
N ARG A 101 -4.08 -19.76 10.61
CA ARG A 101 -4.21 -21.02 9.86
C ARG A 101 -3.91 -20.88 8.37
N VAL A 102 -4.35 -19.79 7.74
CA VAL A 102 -4.20 -19.62 6.28
C VAL A 102 -2.87 -19.00 5.86
N GLY A 103 -2.13 -18.37 6.78
CA GLY A 103 -0.83 -17.75 6.50
C GLY A 103 -0.90 -16.47 5.65
N MET A 104 0.26 -15.89 5.34
CA MET A 104 0.38 -14.77 4.39
C MET A 104 0.10 -15.22 2.95
N GLY A 105 -0.40 -14.32 2.11
CA GLY A 105 -0.83 -14.61 0.74
C GLY A 105 -2.32 -14.97 0.64
N ALA A 106 -2.87 -15.72 1.59
CA ALA A 106 -4.29 -16.01 1.65
C ALA A 106 -5.11 -14.91 2.34
N ARG A 107 -6.32 -14.64 1.83
CA ARG A 107 -7.26 -13.68 2.42
C ARG A 107 -8.20 -14.38 3.38
N VAL A 108 -8.36 -13.83 4.58
CA VAL A 108 -9.43 -14.25 5.50
C VAL A 108 -10.78 -13.71 5.02
N LYS A 109 -11.88 -14.37 5.40
CA LYS A 109 -13.24 -13.91 5.04
C LYS A 109 -13.45 -12.46 5.50
N PRO A 110 -13.92 -11.56 4.63
CA PRO A 110 -14.12 -10.16 4.98
C PRO A 110 -15.21 -10.01 6.05
N ILE A 111 -15.00 -9.09 6.99
CA ILE A 111 -16.04 -8.64 7.91
C ILE A 111 -16.62 -7.38 7.30
N LYS A 112 -17.91 -7.42 6.97
CA LYS A 112 -18.65 -6.27 6.48
C LYS A 112 -19.11 -5.42 7.67
N ARG A 113 -19.23 -4.12 7.42
CA ARG A 113 -20.00 -3.24 8.31
C ARG A 113 -21.48 -3.65 8.16
N LYS A 114 -22.22 -3.62 9.26
CA LYS A 114 -23.68 -3.71 9.20
C LYS A 114 -24.22 -2.40 8.65
#